data_AF-A0A3N5JH15-F1
#
_entry.id   AF-A0A3N5JH15-F1
#
_cell.length_a   1.000
_cell.length_b   1.000
_cell.length_c   1.000
_cell.angle_alpha   90.00
_cell.angle_beta   90.00
_cell.angle_gamma   90.00
#
_symmetry.space_group_name_H-M   'P 1'
#
loop_
_entity.id
_entity.type
_entity.pdbx_description
1 polymer ?
#
loop_
_entity_poly.entity_id
_entity_poly.type
_entity_poly.pdbx_seq_one_letter_code
_entity_poly.pdbx_strand_id
1 'polypeptide(L)'
;MLAGLGAFCVLAAAIDLSGDERIPPPRFRVGLALVGCVAAAAGAWLCWRAPLSTLAVDGARKTLTITRRGLFGKVTEQFPTAAIADVRVKKERSDRGASVYRVELVLVSGSVVPVSLIHPKDRDGCMRAAERLWVALGLPRA
;
A
#
# COMPACT_ATOMS: atom_id res chain seq x y z
N MET A 1 -7.42 -9.55 -5.77
CA MET A 1 -8.81 -10.07 -5.69
C MET A 1 -9.88 -8.99 -5.48
N LEU A 2 -9.54 -7.71 -5.28
CA LEU A 2 -10.52 -6.60 -5.16
C LEU A 2 -10.77 -5.82 -6.47
N ALA A 3 -9.91 -5.97 -7.48
CA ALA A 3 -10.06 -5.28 -8.77
C ALA A 3 -11.20 -5.83 -9.66
N GLY A 4 -11.74 -7.02 -9.35
CA GLY A 4 -12.83 -7.65 -10.11
C GLY A 4 -14.22 -7.06 -9.83
N LEU A 5 -14.43 -6.46 -8.65
CA LEU A 5 -15.74 -5.95 -8.24
C LEU A 5 -16.07 -4.58 -8.88
N GLY A 6 -15.06 -3.74 -9.13
CA GLY A 6 -15.28 -2.43 -9.75
C GLY A 6 -15.69 -2.50 -11.23
N ALA A 7 -15.11 -3.44 -11.98
CA ALA A 7 -15.45 -3.65 -13.39
C ALA A 7 -16.85 -4.27 -13.58
N PHE A 8 -17.29 -5.07 -12.61
CA PHE A 8 -18.59 -5.75 -12.67
C PHE A 8 -19.77 -4.79 -12.47
N CYS A 9 -19.63 -3.75 -11.64
CA CYS A 9 -20.68 -2.74 -11.46
C CYS A 9 -20.90 -1.86 -12.70
N VAL A 10 -19.85 -1.58 -13.48
CA VAL A 10 -19.97 -0.81 -14.73
C VAL A 10 -20.63 -1.67 -15.82
N LEU A 11 -20.35 -2.98 -15.85
CA LEU A 11 -20.99 -3.89 -16.80
C LEU A 11 -22.47 -4.16 -16.47
N ALA A 12 -22.82 -4.29 -15.18
CA ALA A 12 -24.21 -4.51 -14.76
C ALA A 12 -25.13 -3.31 -15.11
N ALA A 13 -24.63 -2.07 -14.97
CA ALA A 13 -25.37 -0.88 -15.39
C ALA A 13 -25.56 -0.76 -16.92
N ALA A 14 -24.74 -1.46 -17.72
CA ALA A 14 -24.87 -1.50 -19.17
C ALA A 14 -25.82 -2.61 -19.67
N ILE A 15 -26.04 -3.67 -18.88
CA ILE A 15 -26.83 -4.84 -19.30
C ILE A 15 -28.31 -4.70 -18.89
N ASP A 16 -28.63 -3.99 -17.81
CA ASP A 16 -30.02 -3.84 -17.31
C ASP A 16 -30.81 -2.68 -17.96
N LEU A 17 -30.41 -2.25 -19.16
CA LEU A 17 -31.10 -1.23 -19.96
C LEU A 17 -31.89 -1.82 -21.15
N SER A 18 -32.01 -3.15 -21.24
CA SER A 18 -32.74 -3.82 -22.32
C SER A 18 -34.24 -4.01 -22.05
N GLY A 19 -34.77 -3.57 -20.91
CA GLY A 19 -36.15 -3.86 -20.49
C GLY A 19 -37.15 -2.69 -20.51
N ASP A 20 -36.72 -1.44 -20.66
CA ASP A 20 -37.62 -0.27 -20.55
C ASP A 20 -37.48 0.67 -21.77
N GLU A 21 -38.59 0.90 -22.48
CA GLU A 21 -38.67 1.59 -23.79
C GLU A 21 -38.32 3.08 -23.75
N ARG A 22 -37.98 3.64 -22.58
CA ARG A 22 -37.55 5.03 -22.45
C ARG A 22 -36.05 5.16 -22.69
N ILE A 23 -35.64 4.90 -23.93
CA ILE A 23 -34.25 5.08 -24.35
C ILE A 23 -33.86 6.55 -24.16
N PRO A 24 -32.91 6.87 -23.25
CA PRO A 24 -32.45 8.23 -23.10
C PRO A 24 -31.73 8.66 -24.39
N PRO A 25 -31.79 9.95 -24.76
CA PRO A 25 -31.17 10.43 -25.99
C PRO A 25 -29.67 10.11 -25.99
N PRO A 26 -29.06 9.87 -27.17
CA PRO A 26 -27.69 9.34 -27.29
C PRO A 26 -26.63 10.16 -26.55
N ARG A 27 -26.83 11.49 -26.45
CA ARG A 27 -26.00 12.40 -25.64
C ARG A 27 -25.90 12.02 -24.16
N PHE A 28 -26.97 11.48 -23.58
CA PHE A 28 -27.02 11.09 -22.18
C PHE A 28 -26.23 9.80 -21.92
N ARG A 29 -26.26 8.86 -22.87
CA ARG A 29 -25.49 7.61 -22.82
C ARG A 29 -23.98 7.88 -22.86
N VAL A 30 -23.55 8.77 -23.74
CA VAL A 30 -22.14 9.19 -23.83
C VAL A 30 -21.68 9.87 -22.53
N GLY A 31 -22.52 10.75 -21.96
CA GLY A 31 -22.24 11.39 -20.67
C GLY A 31 -22.05 10.38 -19.53
N LEU A 32 -22.97 9.42 -19.41
CA LEU A 32 -22.89 8.38 -18.37
C LEU A 32 -21.65 7.48 -18.55
N ALA A 33 -21.34 7.08 -19.78
CA ALA A 33 -20.16 6.28 -20.07
C ALA A 33 -18.86 7.02 -19.71
N LEU A 34 -18.77 8.31 -20.01
CA LEU A 34 -17.61 9.14 -19.65
C LEU A 34 -17.43 9.23 -18.12
N VAL A 35 -18.51 9.45 -17.37
CA VAL A 35 -18.45 9.49 -15.90
C VAL A 35 -18.01 8.12 -15.34
N GLY A 36 -18.51 7.02 -15.90
CA GLY A 36 -18.07 5.67 -15.53
C GLY A 36 -16.59 5.43 -15.79
N CYS A 37 -16.07 5.85 -16.94
CA CYS A 37 -14.65 5.76 -17.28
C CYS A 37 -13.78 6.59 -16.33
N VAL A 38 -14.18 7.82 -16.00
CA VAL A 38 -13.43 8.68 -15.06
C VAL A 38 -13.41 8.06 -13.66
N ALA A 39 -14.54 7.55 -13.18
CA ALA A 39 -14.62 6.88 -11.88
C ALA A 39 -13.72 5.63 -11.83
N ALA A 40 -13.75 4.80 -12.88
CA ALA A 40 -12.91 3.62 -12.98
C ALA A 40 -11.41 3.97 -13.04
N ALA A 41 -11.05 4.99 -13.84
CA ALA A 41 -9.67 5.47 -13.94
C ALA A 41 -9.16 6.04 -12.61
N ALA A 42 -9.98 6.81 -11.89
CA ALA A 42 -9.65 7.33 -10.57
C ALA A 42 -9.47 6.21 -9.54
N GLY A 43 -10.34 5.20 -9.55
CA GLY A 43 -10.22 4.02 -8.70
C GLY A 43 -8.94 3.23 -8.98
N ALA A 44 -8.64 2.98 -10.26
CA ALA A 44 -7.41 2.31 -10.67
C ALA A 44 -6.16 3.10 -10.26
N TRP A 45 -6.18 4.43 -10.42
CA TRP A 45 -5.08 5.32 -10.01
C TRP A 45 -4.86 5.30 -8.50
N LEU A 46 -5.93 5.30 -7.69
CA LEU A 46 -5.84 5.22 -6.25
C LEU A 46 -5.26 3.88 -5.79
N CYS A 47 -5.72 2.77 -6.39
CA CYS A 47 -5.18 1.43 -6.14
C CYS A 47 -3.71 1.30 -6.59
N TRP A 48 -3.30 2.01 -7.65
CA TRP A 48 -1.90 2.07 -8.05
C TRP A 48 -1.04 2.74 -6.98
N ARG A 49 -1.49 3.86 -6.41
CA ARG A 49 -0.70 4.65 -5.46
C ARG A 49 -0.55 4.07 -4.07
N ALA A 50 -1.38 3.10 -3.68
CA ALA A 50 -1.35 2.49 -2.36
C ALA A 50 -0.92 1.01 -2.41
N PRO A 51 0.35 0.70 -2.75
CA PRO A 51 0.83 -0.67 -2.74
C PRO A 51 0.77 -1.25 -1.33
N LEU A 52 0.18 -2.44 -1.21
CA LEU A 52 0.10 -3.19 0.03
C LEU A 52 1.48 -3.79 0.32
N SER A 53 2.15 -3.24 1.33
CA SER A 53 3.42 -3.73 1.84
C SER A 53 3.18 -4.67 3.02
N THR A 54 3.77 -5.86 2.96
CA THR A 54 3.78 -6.85 4.02
C THR A 54 5.23 -7.13 4.41
N LEU A 55 5.48 -7.21 5.71
CA LEU A 55 6.78 -7.50 6.28
C LEU A 55 6.66 -8.79 7.08
N ALA A 56 7.54 -9.74 6.78
CA ALA A 56 7.63 -11.01 7.49
C ALA A 56 9.07 -11.20 7.98
N VAL A 57 9.22 -11.57 9.24
CA VAL A 57 10.52 -11.93 9.83
C VAL A 57 10.50 -13.42 10.09
N ASP A 58 11.41 -14.14 9.45
CA ASP A 58 11.63 -15.56 9.70
C ASP A 58 12.85 -15.72 10.61
N GLY A 59 12.59 -16.02 11.89
CA GLY A 59 13.62 -16.24 12.90
C GLY A 59 14.42 -17.53 12.69
N ALA A 60 13.83 -18.56 12.07
CA ALA A 60 14.52 -19.82 11.80
C ALA A 60 15.50 -19.66 10.64
N ARG A 61 15.09 -18.97 9.56
CA ARG A 61 15.96 -18.69 8.41
C ARG A 61 16.84 -17.46 8.57
N LYS A 62 16.64 -16.67 9.62
CA LYS A 62 17.34 -15.39 9.85
C LYS A 62 17.21 -14.45 8.64
N THR A 63 15.99 -14.34 8.11
CA THR A 63 15.69 -13.51 6.93
C THR A 63 14.48 -12.63 7.18
N LEU A 64 14.59 -11.36 6.80
CA LEU A 64 13.48 -10.41 6.72
C LEU A 64 13.02 -10.31 5.26
N THR A 65 11.74 -10.53 5.03
CA THR A 65 11.14 -10.44 3.70
C THR A 65 10.17 -9.27 3.64
N ILE A 66 10.41 -8.34 2.72
CA ILE A 66 9.51 -7.25 2.39
C ILE A 66 8.82 -7.60 1.08
N THR A 67 7.51 -7.79 1.14
CA THR A 67 6.69 -8.04 -0.04
C THR A 67 5.84 -6.80 -0.30
N ARG A 68 6.04 -6.16 -1.45
CA ARG A 68 5.22 -5.05 -1.95
C ARG A 68 4.31 -5.57 -3.06
N ARG A 69 3.00 -5.50 -2.85
CA ARG A 69 1.97 -5.88 -3.84
C ARG A 69 1.37 -4.61 -4.43
N GLY A 70 1.65 -4.37 -5.70
CA GLY A 70 0.99 -3.34 -6.52
C GLY A 70 -0.05 -3.95 -7.46
N LEU A 71 -0.66 -3.12 -8.29
CA LEU A 71 -1.64 -3.55 -9.29
C LEU A 71 -1.01 -4.48 -10.36
N PHE A 72 0.27 -4.26 -10.70
CA PHE A 72 0.99 -4.94 -11.78
C PHE A 72 1.92 -6.07 -11.33
N GLY A 73 1.97 -6.37 -10.03
CA GLY A 73 2.82 -7.45 -9.57
C GLY A 73 3.18 -7.41 -8.10
N LYS A 74 3.95 -8.42 -7.71
CA LYS A 74 4.48 -8.62 -6.38
C LYS A 74 6.00 -8.49 -6.46
N VAL A 75 6.54 -7.43 -5.87
CA VAL A 75 7.98 -7.28 -5.64
C VAL A 75 8.29 -7.87 -4.27
N THR A 76 9.22 -8.82 -4.21
CA THR A 76 9.67 -9.44 -2.96
C THR A 76 11.15 -9.18 -2.82
N GLU A 77 11.51 -8.43 -1.78
CA GLU A 77 12.90 -8.16 -1.40
C GLU A 77 13.19 -8.95 -0.12
N GLN A 78 14.31 -9.67 -0.12
CA GLN A 78 14.77 -10.44 1.03
C GLN A 78 16.09 -9.86 1.53
N PHE A 79 16.14 -9.62 2.83
CA PHE A 79 17.32 -9.12 3.52
C PHE A 79 17.72 -10.12 4.60
N PRO A 80 18.97 -10.61 4.62
CA PRO A 80 19.46 -11.39 5.74
C PRO A 80 19.46 -10.51 6.99
N THR A 81 19.06 -11.05 8.15
CA THR A 81 18.98 -10.24 9.39
C THR A 81 20.33 -9.67 9.79
N ALA A 82 21.43 -10.37 9.48
CA ALA A 82 22.79 -9.88 9.69
C ALA A 82 23.15 -8.64 8.86
N ALA A 83 22.43 -8.36 7.77
CA ALA A 83 22.62 -7.14 6.98
C ALA A 83 21.84 -5.95 7.55
N ILE A 84 21.02 -6.13 8.59
CA ILE A 84 20.26 -5.06 9.24
C ILE A 84 21.08 -4.59 10.43
N ALA A 85 21.54 -3.34 10.38
CA ALA A 85 22.31 -2.73 11.45
C ALA A 85 21.40 -2.18 12.55
N ASP A 86 20.29 -1.54 12.17
CA ASP A 86 19.42 -0.84 13.13
C ASP A 86 17.99 -0.65 12.57
N VAL A 87 17.05 -0.32 13.46
CA VAL A 87 15.67 0.07 13.14
C VAL A 87 15.41 1.45 13.74
N ARG A 88 15.03 2.43 12.92
CA ARG A 88 14.85 3.82 13.37
C ARG A 88 13.45 4.32 13.11
N VAL A 89 13.00 5.24 13.95
CA VAL A 89 11.78 6.01 13.70
C VAL A 89 12.18 7.41 13.26
N LYS A 90 11.99 7.70 11.98
CA LYS A 90 12.25 9.03 11.42
C LYS A 90 10.99 9.88 11.53
N LYS A 91 11.16 11.10 12.05
CA LYS A 91 10.14 12.15 12.02
C LYS A 91 10.37 12.99 10.77
N GLU A 92 9.38 13.03 9.90
CA GLU A 92 9.35 13.83 8.69
C GLU A 92 8.24 14.87 8.79
N ARG A 93 8.47 16.06 8.21
CA ARG A 93 7.43 17.10 8.15
C ARG A 93 6.73 16.98 6.81
N SER A 94 5.43 16.70 6.84
CA SER A 94 4.60 16.74 5.64
C SER A 94 4.49 18.18 5.13
N ASP A 95 4.29 18.35 3.82
CA ASP A 95 4.02 19.63 3.16
C ASP A 95 2.87 20.41 3.80
N ARG A 96 1.96 19.73 4.50
CA ARG A 96 0.84 20.33 5.25
C ARG A 96 1.21 20.76 6.67
N GLY A 97 2.49 20.72 7.04
CA GLY A 97 3.01 21.09 8.35
C GLY A 97 2.87 20.01 9.44
N ALA A 98 2.12 18.94 9.19
CA ALA A 98 1.96 17.82 10.13
C ALA A 98 3.24 16.97 10.24
N SER A 99 3.54 16.47 11.44
CA SER A 99 4.62 15.51 11.63
C SER A 99 4.15 14.11 11.27
N VAL A 100 4.86 13.46 10.35
CA VAL A 100 4.66 12.06 9.96
C VAL A 100 5.83 11.25 10.51
N TYR A 101 5.52 10.12 11.13
CA TYR A 101 6.54 9.21 11.64
C TYR A 101 6.61 7.99 10.71
N ARG A 102 7.83 7.56 10.38
CA ARG A 102 8.07 6.38 9.54
C ARG A 102 9.14 5.51 10.18
N VAL A 103 8.94 4.20 10.13
CA VAL A 103 9.97 3.22 10.53
C VAL A 103 10.88 2.95 9.35
N GLU A 104 12.18 2.97 9.58
CA GLU A 104 13.23 2.75 8.60
C GLU A 104 14.17 1.65 9.09
N LEU A 105 14.54 0.71 8.22
CA LEU A 105 15.61 -0.25 8.46
C LEU A 105 16.91 0.35 7.95
N VAL A 106 17.92 0.41 8.80
CA VAL A 106 19.28 0.80 8.41
C VAL A 106 20.05 -0.48 8.15
N LEU A 107 20.53 -0.64 6.92
CA LEU A 107 21.38 -1.78 6.55
C LEU A 107 22.83 -1.50 6.94
N VAL A 108 23.61 -2.57 7.12
CA VAL A 108 25.07 -2.50 7.37
C VAL A 108 25.79 -1.78 6.23
N SER A 109 25.24 -1.82 5.01
CA SER A 109 25.75 -1.04 3.86
C SER A 109 25.54 0.48 3.98
N GLY A 110 24.85 0.96 5.02
CA GLY A 110 24.41 2.35 5.16
C GLY A 110 23.14 2.69 4.37
N SER A 111 22.64 1.76 3.56
CA SER A 111 21.37 1.94 2.84
C SER A 111 20.19 1.96 3.81
N VAL A 112 19.20 2.82 3.54
CA VAL A 112 18.00 2.95 4.37
C VAL A 112 16.79 2.42 3.61
N VAL A 113 16.11 1.43 4.18
CA VAL A 113 14.93 0.80 3.60
C VAL A 113 13.69 1.22 4.39
N PRO A 114 12.78 2.01 3.80
CA PRO A 114 11.56 2.42 4.49
C PRO A 114 10.62 1.22 4.69
N VAL A 115 10.12 1.09 5.92
CA VAL A 115 9.09 0.11 6.29
C VAL A 115 7.74 0.80 6.27
N SER A 116 6.94 0.44 5.28
CA SER A 116 5.56 0.91 5.18
C SER A 116 4.69 0.16 6.18
N LEU A 117 4.26 0.87 7.22
CA LEU A 117 3.33 0.37 8.22
C LEU A 117 1.90 0.77 7.86
N ILE A 118 0.97 -0.18 7.97
CA ILE A 118 -0.44 0.06 7.62
C ILE A 118 -1.12 1.00 8.64
N HIS A 119 -0.70 0.97 9.91
CA HIS A 119 -1.54 1.45 11.01
C HIS A 119 -1.05 2.63 11.87
N PRO A 120 0.25 2.88 12.15
CA PRO A 120 0.59 3.97 13.06
C PRO A 120 0.69 5.31 12.31
N LYS A 121 -0.22 6.23 12.66
CA LYS A 121 -0.14 7.65 12.24
C LYS A 121 0.60 8.51 13.28
N ASP A 122 0.90 7.94 14.44
CA ASP A 122 1.46 8.58 15.61
C ASP A 122 2.85 8.04 15.95
N ARG A 123 3.58 8.83 16.74
CA ARG A 123 4.94 8.48 17.20
C ARG A 123 4.95 7.17 17.97
N ASP A 124 4.03 7.00 18.91
CA ASP A 124 4.04 5.87 19.85
C ASP A 124 3.68 4.57 19.14
N GLY A 125 2.77 4.62 18.15
CA GLY A 125 2.52 3.51 17.25
C GLY A 125 3.76 3.08 16.45
N CYS A 126 4.51 4.04 15.91
CA CYS A 126 5.76 3.76 15.19
C CYS A 126 6.85 3.21 16.10
N MET A 127 7.01 3.76 17.31
CA MET A 127 7.95 3.28 18.31
C MET A 127 7.64 1.84 18.74
N ARG A 128 6.37 1.51 18.99
CA ARG A 128 5.94 0.13 19.30
C ARG A 128 6.21 -0.83 18.15
N ALA A 129 6.05 -0.40 16.90
CA ALA A 129 6.37 -1.21 15.74
C ALA A 129 7.89 -1.43 15.59
N ALA A 130 8.69 -0.37 15.77
CA ALA A 130 10.15 -0.46 15.78
C ALA A 130 10.64 -1.38 16.91
N GLU A 131 10.04 -1.32 18.09
CA GLU A 131 10.36 -2.19 19.22
C GLU A 131 10.09 -3.66 18.93
N ARG A 132 8.93 -3.98 18.34
CA ARG A 132 8.62 -5.35 17.90
C ARG A 132 9.63 -5.85 16.86
N LEU A 133 10.08 -4.96 15.96
CA LEU A 133 11.10 -5.30 14.98
C LEU A 133 12.47 -5.53 15.63
N TRP A 134 12.90 -4.68 16.57
CA TRP A 134 14.15 -4.89 17.30
C TRP A 134 14.15 -6.24 18.02
N VAL A 135 13.07 -6.57 18.72
CA VAL A 135 12.92 -7.87 19.41
C VAL A 135 12.94 -9.03 18.41
N ALA A 136 12.20 -8.93 17.31
CA ALA A 136 12.15 -9.98 16.30
C ALA A 136 13.49 -10.19 15.57
N LEU A 137 14.29 -9.12 15.44
CA LEU A 137 15.60 -9.15 14.79
C LEU A 137 16.76 -9.47 15.75
N GLY A 138 16.52 -9.45 17.07
CA GLY A 138 17.56 -9.65 18.07
C GLY A 138 18.60 -8.51 18.10
N LEU A 139 18.20 -7.29 17.74
CA LEU A 139 19.08 -6.13 17.70
C LEU A 139 19.24 -5.51 19.10
N PRO A 140 20.43 -5.00 19.46
CA PRO A 140 20.61 -4.26 20.70
C PRO A 140 19.77 -2.98 20.67
N ARG A 141 19.08 -2.66 21.77
CA ARG A 141 18.36 -1.38 21.90
C ARG A 141 19.38 -0.24 21.89
N ALA A 142 19.20 0.69 20.95
CA ALA A 142 19.91 1.97 20.91
C ALA A 142 19.34 2.96 21.93
#